data_AF-A0A9P9SRQ1-F1
#
_entry.id   AF-A0A9P9SRQ1-F1
#
_cell.length_a   1.000
_cell.length_b   1.000
_cell.length_c   1.000
_cell.angle_alpha   90.00
_cell.angle_beta   90.00
_cell.angle_gamma   90.00
#
_symmetry.space_group_name_H-M   'P 1'
#
loop_
_entity.id
_entity.type
_entity.pdbx_description
1 polymer ?
#
loop_
_entity_poly.entity_id
_entity_poly.type
_entity_poly.pdbx_seq_one_letter_code
_entity_poly.pdbx_strand_id
1 'polypeptide(L)'
;MKVFSATALALLAPANALLRFPCAQLVIDRLDPLVTPGQAPSPHLHQILGGNSFNVTMAPEKDMPKESTCTSCQFSEDFSNYWTAVLYFKARNGTYKRVPQIPNSGFNGVNGGMTVYYMQDGLYNFQQTSKVQAFQPGFRMFIGDVNARTKEEAERFRQLTFTCLADINTRDPQTLDFPTAPCRAGIMTAVRFPTCWDGKNLDSPDHMSHMAYPLHGSFESGGQCPDSHPVRMGQLFYEVIWDTSKFNNKADWPADGSQPFVWSFGDGTGYANHGDYVFGWQGDALQRALDSPCYQNCPTLKTQNAAAMNKCTVPRVVKEDIDGWVKELPGGHQAQYIKKRWAD
;
A
#
# COMPACT_ATOMS: atom_id res chain seq x y z
N MET A 1 -17.92 57.96 5.53
CA MET A 1 -17.33 56.81 4.80
C MET A 1 -16.16 56.25 5.58
N LYS A 2 -16.33 55.14 6.29
CA LYS A 2 -15.27 54.16 6.59
C LYS A 2 -15.98 52.81 6.77
N VAL A 3 -16.04 52.04 5.69
CA VAL A 3 -16.55 50.66 5.68
C VAL A 3 -15.41 49.80 6.20
N PHE A 4 -15.51 49.30 7.43
CA PHE A 4 -14.62 48.25 7.91
C PHE A 4 -15.13 46.93 7.30
N SER A 5 -14.41 46.40 6.30
CA SER A 5 -14.55 45.01 5.90
C SER A 5 -14.07 44.13 7.05
N ALA A 6 -15.00 43.45 7.72
CA ALA A 6 -14.69 42.34 8.58
C ALA A 6 -14.36 41.13 7.69
N THR A 7 -13.07 40.89 7.49
CA THR A 7 -12.59 39.62 6.92
C THR A 7 -13.04 38.50 7.85
N ALA A 8 -13.95 37.65 7.38
CA ALA A 8 -14.37 36.48 8.12
C ALA A 8 -13.16 35.54 8.30
N LEU A 9 -12.65 35.43 9.52
CA LEU A 9 -11.73 34.37 9.91
C LEU A 9 -12.48 33.04 9.75
N ALA A 10 -12.05 32.21 8.80
CA ALA A 10 -12.48 30.82 8.71
C ALA A 10 -11.88 30.03 9.89
N LEU A 11 -12.56 30.04 11.02
CA LEU A 11 -12.31 29.10 12.12
C LEU A 11 -12.90 27.73 11.73
N LEU A 12 -12.18 26.99 10.89
CA LEU A 12 -12.43 25.56 10.67
C LEU A 12 -11.58 24.75 11.66
N ALA A 13 -12.19 24.24 12.72
CA ALA A 13 -11.76 23.05 13.47
C ALA A 13 -13.03 22.44 14.10
N PRO A 14 -13.26 21.12 14.02
CA PRO A 14 -12.25 20.07 14.24
C PRO A 14 -12.16 19.04 13.10
N ALA A 15 -10.95 18.81 12.61
CA ALA A 15 -10.56 17.64 11.80
C ALA A 15 -10.86 16.35 12.57
N ASN A 16 -11.43 15.33 11.92
CA ASN A 16 -11.78 14.06 12.58
C ASN A 16 -11.90 12.89 11.57
N ALA A 17 -10.86 12.49 10.84
CA ALA A 17 -10.95 11.39 9.88
C ALA A 17 -9.88 10.31 10.04
N LEU A 18 -10.36 9.08 10.21
CA LEU A 18 -9.64 7.83 10.04
C LEU A 18 -10.42 7.00 9.02
N LEU A 19 -10.06 7.11 7.74
CA LEU A 19 -10.55 6.18 6.73
C LEU A 19 -9.83 4.85 6.94
N ARG A 20 -10.59 3.80 7.19
CA ARG A 20 -10.13 2.41 7.16
C ARG A 20 -11.11 1.62 6.31
N PHE A 21 -10.68 1.18 5.14
CA PHE A 21 -11.59 0.53 4.19
C PHE A 21 -10.88 -0.57 3.39
N PRO A 22 -11.59 -1.62 2.98
CA PRO A 22 -11.06 -2.64 2.10
C PRO A 22 -11.12 -2.16 0.65
N CYS A 23 -10.17 -2.65 -0.12
CA CYS A 23 -10.29 -2.79 -1.56
C CYS A 23 -10.13 -4.26 -1.93
N ALA A 24 -11.03 -4.77 -2.77
CA ALA A 24 -10.90 -6.09 -3.38
C ALA A 24 -9.79 -6.09 -4.43
N GLN A 25 -9.32 -7.28 -4.80
CA GLN A 25 -8.35 -7.45 -5.89
C GLN A 25 -8.97 -7.02 -7.24
N LEU A 26 -8.40 -5.99 -7.87
CA LEU A 26 -8.77 -5.60 -9.24
C LEU A 26 -8.15 -6.57 -10.24
N VAL A 27 -6.84 -6.83 -10.11
CA VAL A 27 -6.07 -7.80 -10.89
C VAL A 27 -4.74 -8.13 -10.19
N ILE A 28 -4.19 -9.32 -10.44
CA ILE A 28 -2.78 -9.62 -10.16
C ILE A 28 -2.09 -9.79 -11.52
N ASP A 29 -1.11 -8.93 -11.82
CA ASP A 29 -0.46 -8.88 -13.12
C ASP A 29 0.96 -8.35 -13.05
N ARG A 30 1.77 -8.63 -14.08
CA ARG A 30 3.12 -8.03 -14.24
C ARG A 30 3.00 -6.70 -14.97
N LEU A 31 2.33 -5.77 -14.31
CA LEU A 31 2.20 -4.38 -14.74
C LEU A 31 2.70 -3.48 -13.63
N ASP A 32 3.43 -2.45 -14.02
CA ASP A 32 3.92 -1.40 -13.14
C ASP A 32 4.03 -0.12 -13.97
N PRO A 33 2.90 0.53 -14.24
CA PRO A 33 2.87 1.68 -15.13
C PRO A 33 3.40 2.95 -14.47
N LEU A 34 3.69 2.93 -13.16
CA LEU A 34 4.36 4.04 -12.48
C LEU A 34 5.86 3.99 -12.77
N VAL A 35 6.51 2.85 -12.48
CA VAL A 35 7.97 2.72 -12.62
C VAL A 35 8.39 2.30 -14.04
N THR A 36 7.55 1.53 -14.73
CA THR A 36 7.80 1.01 -16.09
C THR A 36 6.63 1.28 -17.04
N PRO A 37 6.26 2.55 -17.28
CA PRO A 37 5.13 2.91 -18.13
C PRO A 37 5.27 2.33 -19.54
N GLY A 38 4.22 1.66 -20.01
CA GLY A 38 4.17 1.03 -21.33
C GLY A 38 4.77 -0.38 -21.38
N GLN A 39 5.35 -0.87 -20.28
CA GLN A 39 5.97 -2.18 -20.23
C GLN A 39 4.98 -3.26 -19.76
N ALA A 40 4.72 -4.25 -20.62
CA ALA A 40 4.02 -5.48 -20.28
C ALA A 40 4.76 -6.68 -20.91
N PRO A 41 5.53 -7.48 -20.14
CA PRO A 41 5.51 -7.53 -18.68
C PRO A 41 6.53 -6.61 -17.98
N SER A 42 6.13 -6.02 -16.85
CA SER A 42 7.04 -5.32 -15.91
C SER A 42 7.98 -6.31 -15.18
N PRO A 43 9.03 -5.84 -14.47
CA PRO A 43 10.05 -6.72 -13.88
C PRO A 43 9.55 -7.77 -12.89
N HIS A 44 8.45 -7.53 -12.16
CA HIS A 44 7.89 -8.46 -11.18
C HIS A 44 6.38 -8.32 -11.06
N LEU A 45 5.77 -9.25 -10.30
CA LEU A 45 4.33 -9.38 -10.18
C LEU A 45 3.75 -8.46 -9.10
N HIS A 46 2.66 -7.77 -9.42
CA HIS A 46 1.93 -6.89 -8.51
C HIS A 46 0.51 -7.37 -8.25
N GLN A 47 0.01 -7.10 -7.05
CA GLN A 47 -1.44 -7.03 -6.82
C GLN A 47 -1.89 -5.59 -7.03
N ILE A 48 -2.92 -5.38 -7.84
CA ILE A 48 -3.45 -4.05 -8.15
C ILE A 48 -4.90 -3.95 -7.67
N LEU A 49 -5.25 -2.78 -7.15
CA LEU A 49 -6.55 -2.44 -6.60
C LEU A 49 -7.02 -1.07 -7.10
N GLY A 50 -8.32 -0.81 -6.97
CA GLY A 50 -8.92 0.50 -7.23
C GLY A 50 -9.71 0.59 -8.53
N GLY A 51 -9.62 1.73 -9.22
CA GLY A 51 -10.38 2.02 -10.43
C GLY A 51 -10.02 1.09 -11.61
N ASN A 52 -11.03 0.66 -12.37
CA ASN A 52 -10.84 -0.26 -13.52
C ASN A 52 -10.31 0.41 -14.79
N SER A 53 -10.02 1.72 -14.77
CA SER A 53 -9.30 2.38 -15.86
C SER A 53 -7.79 2.11 -15.86
N PHE A 54 -7.28 1.37 -14.86
CA PHE A 54 -5.89 0.91 -14.78
C PHE A 54 -5.43 0.26 -16.10
N ASN A 55 -4.29 0.69 -16.62
CA ASN A 55 -3.73 0.16 -17.85
C ASN A 55 -2.19 0.19 -17.83
N VAL A 56 -1.57 -0.32 -18.90
CA VAL A 56 -0.12 -0.52 -18.99
C VAL A 56 0.69 0.79 -18.99
N THR A 57 0.07 1.94 -19.31
CA THR A 57 0.79 3.21 -19.46
C THR A 57 0.54 4.18 -18.31
N MET A 58 -0.68 4.20 -17.75
CA MET A 58 -1.15 5.19 -16.78
C MET A 58 -0.58 6.58 -17.07
N ALA A 59 -0.94 7.20 -18.19
CA ALA A 59 -0.40 8.49 -18.58
C ALA A 59 -0.71 9.59 -17.53
N PRO A 60 0.19 10.57 -17.29
CA PRO A 60 -0.03 11.65 -16.31
C PRO A 60 -1.35 12.41 -16.46
N GLU A 61 -1.81 12.59 -17.68
CA GLU A 61 -3.04 13.30 -18.06
C GLU A 61 -4.33 12.49 -17.87
N LYS A 62 -4.23 11.23 -17.48
CA LYS A 62 -5.37 10.32 -17.32
C LYS A 62 -6.34 10.82 -16.24
N ASP A 63 -7.63 10.88 -16.56
CA ASP A 63 -8.70 11.24 -15.62
C ASP A 63 -9.36 9.97 -15.08
N MET A 64 -8.70 9.33 -14.12
CA MET A 64 -9.15 8.03 -13.58
C MET A 64 -10.60 8.04 -13.07
N PRO A 65 -11.09 9.08 -12.35
CA PRO A 65 -12.50 9.16 -11.97
C PRO A 65 -13.48 9.17 -13.14
N LYS A 66 -13.14 9.79 -14.28
CA LYS A 66 -14.02 9.81 -15.46
C LYS A 66 -13.89 8.60 -16.36
N GLU A 67 -12.71 7.99 -16.40
CA GLU A 67 -12.43 6.84 -17.27
C GLU A 67 -12.82 5.50 -16.63
N SER A 68 -12.96 5.45 -15.30
CA SER A 68 -13.35 4.22 -14.59
C SER A 68 -14.87 4.10 -14.52
N THR A 69 -15.37 2.89 -14.77
CA THR A 69 -16.81 2.56 -14.61
C THR A 69 -17.10 1.87 -13.27
N CYS A 70 -16.06 1.39 -12.58
CA CYS A 70 -16.15 0.82 -11.25
C CYS A 70 -14.81 0.99 -10.51
N THR A 71 -14.85 0.78 -9.19
CA THR A 71 -13.66 0.65 -8.35
C THR A 71 -13.78 -0.61 -7.50
N SER A 72 -12.65 -1.26 -7.21
CA SER A 72 -12.61 -2.40 -6.29
C SER A 72 -12.60 -1.96 -4.81
N CYS A 73 -12.62 -0.66 -4.51
CA CYS A 73 -12.60 -0.09 -3.15
C CYS A 73 -13.99 0.21 -2.57
N GLN A 74 -14.13 0.17 -1.24
CA GLN A 74 -15.42 0.39 -0.56
C GLN A 74 -16.01 1.76 -0.85
N PHE A 75 -15.18 2.81 -0.86
CA PHE A 75 -15.64 4.15 -1.21
C PHE A 75 -15.77 4.25 -2.74
N SER A 76 -16.99 4.40 -3.24
CA SER A 76 -17.27 4.40 -4.68
C SER A 76 -16.87 5.71 -5.38
N GLU A 77 -16.30 6.65 -4.62
CA GLU A 77 -15.70 7.89 -5.10
C GLU A 77 -14.16 7.79 -5.18
N ASP A 78 -13.58 6.65 -4.78
CA ASP A 78 -12.14 6.40 -4.85
C ASP A 78 -11.79 5.52 -6.07
N PHE A 79 -11.25 6.15 -7.11
CA PHE A 79 -10.72 5.48 -8.30
C PHE A 79 -9.20 5.51 -8.34
N SER A 80 -8.53 5.82 -7.22
CA SER A 80 -7.08 5.70 -7.11
C SER A 80 -6.66 4.28 -7.43
N ASN A 81 -5.45 4.10 -7.94
CA ASN A 81 -4.85 2.78 -8.03
C ASN A 81 -3.75 2.64 -6.98
N TYR A 82 -3.75 1.46 -6.36
CA TYR A 82 -2.83 1.10 -5.29
C TYR A 82 -2.26 -0.27 -5.63
N TRP A 83 -0.95 -0.46 -5.50
CA TRP A 83 -0.35 -1.79 -5.68
C TRP A 83 0.88 -2.02 -4.81
N THR A 84 1.17 -3.31 -4.59
CA THR A 84 2.37 -3.80 -3.91
C THR A 84 2.85 -5.07 -4.61
N ALA A 85 4.09 -5.47 -4.34
CA ALA A 85 4.60 -6.76 -4.78
C ALA A 85 3.77 -7.94 -4.23
N VAL A 86 3.88 -9.08 -4.91
CA VAL A 86 3.19 -10.32 -4.55
C VAL A 86 4.12 -11.27 -3.79
N LEU A 87 3.62 -11.85 -2.70
CA LEU A 87 4.36 -12.83 -1.90
C LEU A 87 4.24 -14.25 -2.47
N TYR A 88 5.34 -14.98 -2.44
CA TYR A 88 5.43 -16.41 -2.79
C TYR A 88 5.99 -17.23 -1.63
N PHE A 89 5.55 -18.48 -1.53
CA PHE A 89 6.15 -19.52 -0.71
C PHE A 89 7.10 -20.36 -1.57
N LYS A 90 8.35 -20.53 -1.12
CA LYS A 90 9.32 -21.45 -1.71
C LYS A 90 9.28 -22.78 -0.96
N ALA A 91 8.83 -23.83 -1.64
CA ALA A 91 8.83 -25.18 -1.11
C ALA A 91 10.24 -25.78 -1.07
N ARG A 92 10.39 -26.82 -0.25
CA ARG A 92 11.62 -27.61 -0.09
C ARG A 92 12.17 -28.18 -1.40
N ASN A 93 11.30 -28.48 -2.37
CA ASN A 93 11.67 -28.98 -3.69
C ASN A 93 12.15 -27.87 -4.65
N GLY A 94 12.24 -26.61 -4.18
CA GLY A 94 12.67 -25.45 -4.96
C GLY A 94 11.59 -24.76 -5.78
N THR A 95 10.36 -25.29 -5.82
CA THR A 95 9.23 -24.65 -6.52
C THR A 95 8.57 -23.56 -5.68
N TYR A 96 7.90 -22.64 -6.34
CA TYR A 96 7.22 -21.51 -5.72
C TYR A 96 5.71 -21.61 -5.88
N LYS A 97 4.99 -21.14 -4.88
CA LYS A 97 3.53 -21.00 -4.90
C LYS A 97 3.15 -19.61 -4.45
N ARG A 98 2.31 -18.92 -5.21
CA ARG A 98 1.78 -17.61 -4.81
C ARG A 98 1.01 -17.73 -3.51
N VAL A 99 1.28 -16.82 -2.58
CA VAL A 99 0.52 -16.73 -1.32
C VAL A 99 -0.73 -15.89 -1.57
N PRO A 100 -1.94 -16.41 -1.30
CA PRO A 100 -3.17 -15.65 -1.48
C PRO A 100 -3.30 -14.56 -0.40
N GLN A 101 -4.00 -13.49 -0.72
CA GLN A 101 -4.40 -12.47 0.25
C GLN A 101 -5.78 -12.80 0.85
N ILE A 102 -5.99 -12.39 2.09
CA ILE A 102 -7.29 -12.47 2.77
C ILE A 102 -7.71 -11.09 3.29
N PRO A 103 -9.01 -10.81 3.40
CA PRO A 103 -9.48 -9.56 3.95
C PRO A 103 -9.10 -9.41 5.43
N ASN A 104 -8.90 -8.17 5.82
CA ASN A 104 -8.62 -7.80 7.21
C ASN A 104 -9.88 -7.91 8.09
N SER A 105 -9.67 -7.84 9.41
CA SER A 105 -10.73 -7.87 10.41
C SER A 105 -11.84 -6.86 10.09
N GLY A 106 -13.08 -7.33 10.03
CA GLY A 106 -14.27 -6.53 9.71
C GLY A 106 -14.66 -6.47 8.23
N PHE A 107 -13.89 -7.07 7.30
CA PHE A 107 -14.14 -6.99 5.85
C PHE A 107 -14.48 -8.34 5.20
N ASN A 108 -15.26 -9.15 5.92
CA ASN A 108 -15.70 -10.46 5.44
C ASN A 108 -16.40 -10.37 4.08
N GLY A 109 -16.10 -11.30 3.18
CA GLY A 109 -16.69 -11.38 1.85
C GLY A 109 -15.96 -10.60 0.76
N VAL A 110 -14.93 -9.81 1.10
CA VAL A 110 -14.05 -9.18 0.11
C VAL A 110 -13.04 -10.21 -0.44
N ASN A 111 -12.82 -10.21 -1.75
CA ASN A 111 -11.93 -11.13 -2.43
C ASN A 111 -10.49 -10.60 -2.44
N GLY A 112 -9.64 -11.15 -1.57
CA GLY A 112 -8.24 -10.79 -1.47
C GLY A 112 -8.03 -9.29 -1.23
N GLY A 113 -7.04 -8.71 -1.92
CA GLY A 113 -6.76 -7.29 -1.88
C GLY A 113 -6.07 -6.82 -0.60
N MET A 114 -6.40 -5.60 -0.16
CA MET A 114 -5.75 -4.97 0.99
C MET A 114 -6.66 -3.95 1.68
N THR A 115 -6.28 -3.56 2.89
CA THR A 115 -6.90 -2.44 3.61
C THR A 115 -6.12 -1.17 3.30
N VAL A 116 -6.84 -0.12 2.90
CA VAL A 116 -6.28 1.22 2.67
C VAL A 116 -6.74 2.14 3.79
N TYR A 117 -5.83 3.00 4.21
CA TYR A 117 -6.06 4.01 5.22
C TYR A 117 -5.72 5.41 4.71
N TYR A 118 -6.57 6.38 5.06
CA TYR A 118 -6.24 7.81 5.05
C TYR A 118 -6.56 8.38 6.42
N MET A 119 -5.58 9.01 7.06
CA MET A 119 -5.75 9.51 8.43
C MET A 119 -4.99 10.82 8.66
N GLN A 120 -5.33 11.54 9.72
CA GLN A 120 -4.78 12.85 10.09
C GLN A 120 -3.74 12.77 11.21
N ASP A 121 -3.92 11.79 12.09
CA ASP A 121 -3.07 11.42 13.21
C ASP A 121 -2.95 9.90 13.34
N GLY A 122 -2.08 9.42 14.23
CA GLY A 122 -1.92 7.98 14.45
C GLY A 122 -3.20 7.26 14.84
N LEU A 123 -3.29 5.96 14.51
CA LEU A 123 -4.46 5.10 14.72
C LEU A 123 -5.00 5.10 16.16
N TYR A 124 -4.15 5.36 17.16
CA TYR A 124 -4.54 5.44 18.57
C TYR A 124 -5.23 6.75 18.96
N ASN A 125 -5.08 7.80 18.15
CA ASN A 125 -5.72 9.09 18.38
C ASN A 125 -7.07 9.13 17.67
N PHE A 126 -8.13 8.74 18.37
CA PHE A 126 -9.49 8.75 17.83
C PHE A 126 -10.05 10.14 17.54
N GLN A 127 -9.40 11.21 18.02
CA GLN A 127 -9.83 12.59 17.79
C GLN A 127 -9.33 13.16 16.46
N GLN A 128 -8.25 12.60 15.87
CA GLN A 128 -7.76 12.95 14.52
C GLN A 128 -7.75 14.47 14.22
N THR A 129 -7.28 15.30 15.17
CA THR A 129 -7.45 16.76 15.16
C THR A 129 -6.48 17.53 14.26
N SER A 130 -5.43 16.87 13.75
CA SER A 130 -4.45 17.52 12.89
C SER A 130 -5.05 17.98 11.57
N LYS A 131 -4.70 19.20 11.14
CA LYS A 131 -5.01 19.67 9.80
C LYS A 131 -4.06 19.04 8.79
N VAL A 132 -4.62 18.40 7.77
CA VAL A 132 -3.85 17.78 6.69
C VAL A 132 -4.48 18.11 5.35
N GLN A 133 -3.65 18.09 4.31
CA GLN A 133 -4.09 18.24 2.94
C GLN A 133 -4.25 16.87 2.26
N ALA A 134 -5.33 16.71 1.50
CA ALA A 134 -5.53 15.56 0.62
C ALA A 134 -4.60 15.63 -0.59
N PHE A 135 -4.28 14.45 -1.15
CA PHE A 135 -3.62 14.33 -2.45
C PHE A 135 -4.47 14.97 -3.56
N GLN A 136 -3.84 15.35 -4.67
CA GLN A 136 -4.48 16.08 -5.78
C GLN A 136 -4.47 15.26 -7.07
N PRO A 137 -5.37 15.54 -8.05
CA PRO A 137 -5.33 14.90 -9.36
C PRO A 137 -3.94 14.98 -10.00
N GLY A 138 -3.42 13.85 -10.49
CA GLY A 138 -2.06 13.74 -11.03
C GLY A 138 -1.01 13.32 -9.99
N PHE A 139 -1.36 13.24 -8.70
CA PHE A 139 -0.43 12.84 -7.65
C PHE A 139 -0.02 11.38 -7.79
N ARG A 140 1.29 11.11 -7.70
CA ARG A 140 1.89 9.79 -7.86
C ARG A 140 2.95 9.58 -6.80
N MET A 141 3.04 8.36 -6.27
CA MET A 141 3.99 8.08 -5.21
C MET A 141 4.44 6.63 -5.25
N PHE A 142 5.75 6.44 -5.20
CA PHE A 142 6.41 5.17 -4.96
C PHE A 142 7.13 5.26 -3.61
N ILE A 143 7.19 4.17 -2.85
CA ILE A 143 8.01 4.09 -1.64
C ILE A 143 8.67 2.73 -1.54
N GLY A 144 9.82 2.68 -0.88
CA GLY A 144 10.56 1.44 -0.68
C GLY A 144 11.71 1.26 -1.66
N ASP A 145 12.36 0.10 -1.59
CA ASP A 145 13.49 -0.24 -2.43
C ASP A 145 13.52 -1.75 -2.66
N VAL A 146 13.30 -2.16 -3.91
CA VAL A 146 13.31 -3.57 -4.32
C VAL A 146 14.69 -4.22 -4.19
N ASN A 147 15.75 -3.42 -4.07
CA ASN A 147 17.14 -3.86 -3.95
C ASN A 147 17.64 -3.87 -2.50
N ALA A 148 16.85 -3.45 -1.51
CA ALA A 148 17.26 -3.50 -0.11
C ALA A 148 17.51 -4.95 0.34
N ARG A 149 18.69 -5.21 0.92
CA ARG A 149 19.13 -6.51 1.45
C ARG A 149 19.71 -6.41 2.86
N THR A 150 19.82 -5.20 3.42
CA THR A 150 20.23 -4.99 4.82
C THR A 150 19.18 -4.24 5.62
N LYS A 151 19.30 -4.33 6.94
CA LYS A 151 18.45 -3.60 7.88
C LYS A 151 18.58 -2.08 7.68
N GLU A 152 19.81 -1.60 7.50
CA GLU A 152 20.10 -0.17 7.32
C GLU A 152 19.45 0.38 6.04
N GLU A 153 19.44 -0.41 4.95
CA GLU A 153 18.78 -0.04 3.71
C GLU A 153 17.25 0.04 3.87
N ALA A 154 16.67 -0.91 4.61
CA ALA A 154 15.23 -0.96 4.91
C ALA A 154 14.80 0.18 5.85
N GLU A 155 15.61 0.52 6.86
CA GLU A 155 15.32 1.59 7.84
C GLU A 155 15.19 2.99 7.23
N ARG A 156 15.66 3.19 5.98
CA ARG A 156 15.42 4.43 5.22
C ARG A 156 13.93 4.70 5.02
N PHE A 157 13.11 3.65 4.91
CA PHE A 157 11.65 3.74 4.77
C PHE A 157 11.00 3.40 6.10
N ARG A 158 10.76 4.43 6.90
CA ARG A 158 10.65 4.32 8.37
C ARG A 158 9.58 3.37 8.90
N GLN A 159 8.67 2.82 8.09
CA GLN A 159 7.62 1.90 8.53
C GLN A 159 7.12 0.95 7.43
N LEU A 160 8.04 0.35 6.65
CA LEU A 160 7.76 -0.83 5.84
C LEU A 160 7.99 -2.08 6.69
N THR A 161 6.93 -2.66 7.24
CA THR A 161 7.04 -3.67 8.29
C THR A 161 6.21 -4.92 8.03
N PHE A 162 6.56 -5.97 8.77
CA PHE A 162 5.85 -7.24 8.81
C PHE A 162 5.33 -7.49 10.23
N THR A 163 4.18 -8.15 10.33
CA THR A 163 3.68 -8.72 11.59
C THR A 163 3.31 -10.18 11.36
N CYS A 164 3.88 -11.07 12.18
CA CYS A 164 3.48 -12.47 12.21
C CYS A 164 2.18 -12.61 13.02
N LEU A 165 1.06 -12.88 12.34
CA LEU A 165 -0.25 -12.84 12.98
C LEU A 165 -0.49 -14.12 13.80
N ALA A 166 -0.64 -13.96 15.12
CA ALA A 166 -1.19 -15.02 15.97
C ALA A 166 -2.70 -15.16 15.71
N ASP A 167 -3.39 -14.04 15.52
CA ASP A 167 -4.77 -13.94 15.05
C ASP A 167 -4.92 -12.69 14.16
N ILE A 168 -6.08 -12.51 13.54
CA ILE A 168 -6.33 -11.41 12.59
C ILE A 168 -6.18 -10.01 13.21
N ASN A 169 -6.19 -9.88 14.54
CA ASN A 169 -6.07 -8.62 15.27
C ASN A 169 -4.65 -8.39 15.85
N THR A 170 -3.72 -9.32 15.65
CA THR A 170 -2.31 -9.13 16.05
C THR A 170 -1.69 -7.97 15.27
N ARG A 171 -1.02 -7.03 15.95
CA ARG A 171 -0.37 -5.86 15.32
C ARG A 171 1.10 -5.68 15.71
N ASP A 172 1.55 -6.39 16.74
CA ASP A 172 2.89 -6.30 17.30
C ASP A 172 3.45 -7.70 17.66
N PRO A 173 4.79 -7.86 17.69
CA PRO A 173 5.78 -6.86 17.27
C PRO A 173 5.84 -6.71 15.74
N GLN A 174 6.21 -5.51 15.30
CA GLN A 174 6.56 -5.25 13.90
C GLN A 174 8.04 -5.57 13.65
N THR A 175 8.34 -6.22 12.53
CA THR A 175 9.70 -6.54 12.06
C THR A 175 9.98 -5.89 10.71
N LEU A 176 11.25 -5.74 10.35
CA LEU A 176 11.69 -5.20 9.05
C LEU A 176 12.01 -6.30 8.03
N ASP A 177 12.15 -7.53 8.50
CA ASP A 177 12.39 -8.72 7.69
C ASP A 177 11.26 -9.74 7.84
N PHE A 178 11.28 -10.77 7.01
CA PHE A 178 10.25 -11.80 7.04
C PHE A 178 10.24 -12.55 8.38
N PRO A 179 9.05 -12.87 8.92
CA PRO A 179 8.94 -13.75 10.08
C PRO A 179 9.64 -15.09 9.87
N THR A 180 10.42 -15.52 10.86
CA THR A 180 11.20 -16.77 10.81
C THR A 180 10.42 -17.98 11.34
N ALA A 181 9.22 -17.75 11.87
CA ALA A 181 8.34 -18.79 12.40
C ALA A 181 7.01 -18.82 11.64
N PRO A 182 6.32 -19.99 11.60
CA PRO A 182 4.98 -20.08 11.06
C PRO A 182 4.02 -19.08 11.72
N CYS A 183 3.25 -18.35 10.91
CA CYS A 183 2.29 -17.37 11.39
C CYS A 183 0.89 -17.96 11.29
N ARG A 184 0.24 -18.18 12.44
CA ARG A 184 -1.03 -18.94 12.53
C ARG A 184 -2.14 -18.34 11.68
N ALA A 185 -2.23 -17.02 11.64
CA ALA A 185 -3.28 -16.28 10.94
C ALA A 185 -2.77 -15.47 9.72
N GLY A 186 -1.58 -15.79 9.23
CA GLY A 186 -0.98 -15.09 8.09
C GLY A 186 0.16 -14.14 8.44
N ILE A 187 0.76 -13.54 7.41
CA ILE A 187 1.73 -12.46 7.55
C ILE A 187 1.04 -11.18 7.13
N MET A 188 1.08 -10.14 7.97
CA MET A 188 0.64 -8.82 7.58
C MET A 188 1.82 -7.98 7.12
N THR A 189 1.70 -7.32 5.97
CA THR A 189 2.64 -6.28 5.54
C THR A 189 2.01 -4.92 5.68
N ALA A 190 2.74 -4.01 6.31
CA ALA A 190 2.33 -2.65 6.57
C ALA A 190 3.21 -1.68 5.75
N VAL A 191 2.58 -0.85 4.93
CA VAL A 191 3.26 0.05 3.98
C VAL A 191 2.79 1.49 4.23
N ARG A 192 3.59 2.29 4.96
CA ARG A 192 3.26 3.69 5.29
C ARG A 192 4.06 4.67 4.46
N PHE A 193 3.34 5.51 3.72
CA PHE A 193 3.89 6.53 2.86
C PHE A 193 4.38 7.75 3.65
N PRO A 194 5.31 8.55 3.10
CA PRO A 194 5.66 9.83 3.71
C PRO A 194 4.48 10.81 3.72
N THR A 195 4.52 11.78 4.64
CA THR A 195 3.38 12.65 4.95
C THR A 195 3.70 14.15 4.83
N CYS A 196 4.90 14.48 4.37
CA CYS A 196 5.34 15.85 4.17
C CYS A 196 5.58 16.08 2.70
N TRP A 197 4.83 16.99 2.09
CA TRP A 197 4.87 17.32 0.68
C TRP A 197 5.60 18.65 0.45
N ASP A 198 6.36 18.76 -0.65
CA ASP A 198 7.07 19.98 -1.06
C ASP A 198 6.14 21.16 -1.42
N GLY A 199 4.83 20.92 -1.51
CA GLY A 199 3.82 21.94 -1.79
C GLY A 199 3.74 22.35 -3.26
N LYS A 200 4.49 21.68 -4.14
CA LYS A 200 4.64 22.06 -5.55
C LYS A 200 4.46 20.91 -6.52
N ASN A 201 5.18 19.81 -6.34
CA ASN A 201 5.29 18.75 -7.34
C ASN A 201 4.31 17.61 -7.03
N LEU A 202 3.39 17.33 -7.96
CA LEU A 202 2.47 16.19 -7.84
C LEU A 202 3.16 14.85 -8.05
N ASP A 203 4.31 14.88 -8.72
CA ASP A 203 5.16 13.74 -8.98
C ASP A 203 6.61 14.23 -9.14
N SER A 204 7.57 13.36 -8.85
CA SER A 204 9.00 13.59 -9.11
C SER A 204 9.53 12.51 -10.06
N PRO A 205 10.69 12.71 -10.74
CA PRO A 205 11.22 11.71 -11.66
C PRO A 205 11.46 10.32 -11.04
N ASP A 206 11.66 10.26 -9.72
CA ASP A 206 11.81 9.04 -8.94
C ASP A 206 10.52 8.63 -8.20
N HIS A 207 9.43 9.38 -8.38
CA HIS A 207 8.14 9.23 -7.70
C HIS A 207 8.22 9.31 -6.16
N MET A 208 9.33 9.81 -5.61
CA MET A 208 9.64 9.79 -4.17
C MET A 208 10.03 11.17 -3.63
N SER A 209 10.95 11.88 -4.31
CA SER A 209 11.63 13.06 -3.75
C SER A 209 10.77 14.30 -3.51
N HIS A 210 9.54 14.31 -4.03
CA HIS A 210 8.55 15.37 -3.74
C HIS A 210 7.87 15.15 -2.37
N MET A 211 8.15 14.01 -1.72
CA MET A 211 7.64 13.63 -0.41
C MET A 211 8.79 13.34 0.56
N ALA A 212 8.55 13.61 1.85
CA ALA A 212 9.48 13.31 2.93
C ALA A 212 8.76 12.76 4.17
N TYR A 213 9.48 11.96 4.94
CA TYR A 213 9.05 11.61 6.30
C TYR A 213 9.31 12.79 7.24
N PRO A 214 8.57 12.91 8.35
CA PRO A 214 8.84 13.89 9.39
C PRO A 214 10.29 13.84 9.91
N LEU A 215 10.83 14.98 10.35
CA LEU A 215 12.21 15.10 10.84
C LEU A 215 12.51 14.11 11.98
N HIS A 216 11.55 13.97 12.90
CA HIS A 216 11.64 13.11 14.07
C HIS A 216 10.36 12.29 14.24
N GLY A 217 10.51 11.12 14.87
CA GLY A 217 9.40 10.20 15.10
C GLY A 217 8.80 9.65 13.80
N SER A 218 7.52 9.32 13.87
CA SER A 218 6.68 8.89 12.76
C SER A 218 5.44 9.79 12.62
N PHE A 219 4.63 9.55 11.59
CA PHE A 219 3.34 10.20 11.44
C PHE A 219 2.47 10.04 12.69
N GLU A 220 2.49 8.85 13.31
CA GLU A 220 1.71 8.57 14.50
C GLU A 220 2.10 9.48 15.67
N SER A 221 3.40 9.80 15.82
CA SER A 221 3.89 10.73 16.84
C SER A 221 3.70 12.21 16.51
N GLY A 222 3.14 12.54 15.34
CA GLY A 222 2.88 13.92 14.92
C GLY A 222 4.14 14.75 14.64
N GLY A 223 5.20 14.11 14.14
CA GLY A 223 6.48 14.76 13.86
C GLY A 223 6.37 15.96 12.90
N GLN A 224 7.25 16.95 13.08
CA GLN A 224 7.30 18.13 12.23
C GLN A 224 7.82 17.79 10.83
N CYS A 225 7.18 18.37 9.81
CA CYS A 225 7.66 18.31 8.45
C CYS A 225 8.92 19.15 8.22
N PRO A 226 9.89 18.68 7.40
CA PRO A 226 11.05 19.47 7.01
C PRO A 226 10.64 20.76 6.28
N ASP A 227 11.46 21.81 6.37
CA ASP A 227 11.22 23.07 5.64
C ASP A 227 11.19 22.88 4.11
N SER A 228 11.87 21.86 3.59
CA SER A 228 11.81 21.48 2.17
C SER A 228 10.47 20.85 1.76
N HIS A 229 9.70 20.35 2.73
CA HIS A 229 8.44 19.64 2.53
C HIS A 229 7.36 20.14 3.50
N PRO A 230 6.99 21.44 3.48
CA PRO A 230 6.27 22.08 4.56
C PRO A 230 4.79 21.70 4.66
N VAL A 231 4.22 21.03 3.64
CA VAL A 231 2.79 20.72 3.60
C VAL A 231 2.53 19.36 4.22
N ARG A 232 1.79 19.35 5.34
CA ARG A 232 1.36 18.09 5.99
C ARG A 232 0.20 17.47 5.21
N MET A 233 0.42 16.28 4.70
CA MET A 233 -0.57 15.49 3.97
C MET A 233 -1.24 14.45 4.87
N GLY A 234 -2.42 13.98 4.47
CA GLY A 234 -3.03 12.82 5.10
C GLY A 234 -2.16 11.57 4.91
N GLN A 235 -2.06 10.72 5.93
CA GLN A 235 -1.26 9.49 5.84
C GLN A 235 -1.97 8.45 4.99
N LEU A 236 -1.35 8.09 3.87
CA LEU A 236 -1.69 6.91 3.11
C LEU A 236 -0.99 5.69 3.70
N PHE A 237 -1.74 4.66 4.05
CA PHE A 237 -1.21 3.45 4.65
C PHE A 237 -1.91 2.20 4.12
N TYR A 238 -1.15 1.15 3.80
CA TYR A 238 -1.69 -0.15 3.38
C TYR A 238 -1.42 -1.23 4.43
N GLU A 239 -2.43 -2.08 4.66
CA GLU A 239 -2.25 -3.39 5.29
C GLU A 239 -2.67 -4.49 4.31
N VAL A 240 -1.72 -5.35 3.94
CA VAL A 240 -1.99 -6.58 3.19
C VAL A 240 -1.85 -7.76 4.13
N ILE A 241 -2.81 -8.68 4.15
CA ILE A 241 -2.70 -9.92 4.91
C ILE A 241 -2.55 -11.09 3.94
N TRP A 242 -1.38 -11.71 3.98
CA TRP A 242 -1.02 -12.89 3.22
C TRP A 242 -1.44 -14.14 4.00
N ASP A 243 -2.34 -14.94 3.45
CA ASP A 243 -2.77 -16.21 4.05
C ASP A 243 -1.68 -17.27 3.91
N THR A 244 -0.81 -17.29 4.90
CA THR A 244 0.27 -18.26 5.02
C THR A 244 -0.14 -19.54 5.75
N SER A 245 -1.41 -19.67 6.15
CA SER A 245 -1.87 -20.78 7.00
C SER A 245 -1.59 -22.15 6.38
N LYS A 246 -1.74 -22.25 5.05
CA LYS A 246 -1.48 -23.45 4.25
C LYS A 246 0.01 -23.79 4.08
N PHE A 247 0.90 -22.88 4.47
CA PHE A 247 2.35 -23.01 4.34
C PHE A 247 3.06 -23.15 5.69
N ASN A 248 2.32 -23.34 6.79
CA ASN A 248 2.88 -23.42 8.14
C ASN A 248 3.56 -24.77 8.47
N ASN A 249 3.45 -25.78 7.60
CA ASN A 249 4.12 -27.06 7.78
C ASN A 249 5.64 -26.93 7.52
N LYS A 250 6.43 -26.91 8.60
CA LYS A 250 7.90 -26.78 8.52
C LYS A 250 8.59 -27.88 7.70
N ALA A 251 7.96 -29.05 7.52
CA ALA A 251 8.54 -30.11 6.69
C ALA A 251 8.66 -29.71 5.21
N ASP A 252 7.81 -28.78 4.76
CA ASP A 252 7.75 -28.25 3.40
C ASP A 252 8.68 -27.04 3.19
N TRP A 253 9.31 -26.54 4.26
CA TRP A 253 10.22 -25.39 4.21
C TRP A 253 11.60 -25.78 3.67
N PRO A 254 12.42 -24.81 3.23
CA PRO A 254 13.81 -25.05 2.83
C PRO A 254 14.61 -25.85 3.86
N ALA A 255 15.41 -26.80 3.39
CA ALA A 255 16.16 -27.72 4.25
C ALA A 255 17.29 -27.03 5.05
N ASP A 256 17.71 -25.85 4.64
CA ASP A 256 18.70 -25.01 5.34
C ASP A 256 18.12 -24.26 6.55
N GLY A 257 16.82 -24.39 6.81
CA GLY A 257 16.13 -23.74 7.92
C GLY A 257 15.79 -22.27 7.67
N SER A 258 16.00 -21.76 6.45
CA SER A 258 15.56 -20.41 6.07
C SER A 258 14.02 -20.31 6.08
N GLN A 259 13.52 -19.10 6.34
CA GLN A 259 12.11 -18.81 6.20
C GLN A 259 11.71 -18.92 4.71
N PRO A 260 10.50 -19.39 4.37
CA PRO A 260 10.20 -19.84 3.01
C PRO A 260 9.61 -18.74 2.12
N PHE A 261 9.34 -17.55 2.63
CA PHE A 261 8.63 -16.51 1.90
C PHE A 261 9.58 -15.63 1.08
N VAL A 262 9.13 -15.26 -0.11
CA VAL A 262 9.95 -14.53 -1.09
C VAL A 262 9.05 -13.58 -1.85
N TRP A 263 9.49 -12.35 -2.05
CA TRP A 263 8.79 -11.42 -2.93
C TRP A 263 8.88 -11.85 -4.40
N SER A 264 7.93 -11.42 -5.23
CA SER A 264 7.89 -11.76 -6.66
C SER A 264 9.13 -11.30 -7.45
N PHE A 265 9.90 -10.34 -6.92
CA PHE A 265 11.20 -9.90 -7.45
C PHE A 265 12.41 -10.63 -6.82
N GLY A 266 12.19 -11.74 -6.11
CA GLY A 266 13.24 -12.64 -5.64
C GLY A 266 13.84 -12.33 -4.27
N ASP A 267 13.46 -11.25 -3.59
CA ASP A 267 13.95 -11.01 -2.23
C ASP A 267 13.36 -12.02 -1.23
N GLY A 268 14.22 -12.86 -0.66
CA GLY A 268 13.88 -13.80 0.41
C GLY A 268 14.32 -13.31 1.79
N THR A 269 14.87 -12.09 1.89
CA THR A 269 15.23 -11.50 3.19
C THR A 269 14.03 -10.83 3.85
N GLY A 270 13.19 -10.16 3.06
CA GLY A 270 12.08 -9.33 3.51
C GLY A 270 12.45 -7.87 3.67
N TYR A 271 13.74 -7.50 3.61
CA TYR A 271 14.19 -6.12 3.72
C TYR A 271 13.73 -5.26 2.55
N ALA A 272 13.57 -5.86 1.37
CA ALA A 272 12.95 -5.16 0.26
C ALA A 272 11.43 -5.23 0.40
N ASN A 273 10.79 -4.09 0.27
CA ASN A 273 9.35 -3.94 0.24
C ASN A 273 9.07 -2.62 -0.47
N HIS A 274 7.88 -2.48 -1.05
CA HIS A 274 7.49 -1.26 -1.74
C HIS A 274 5.98 -1.13 -1.86
N GLY A 275 5.54 0.08 -2.17
CA GLY A 275 4.15 0.33 -2.53
C GLY A 275 4.04 1.51 -3.49
N ASP A 276 3.03 1.41 -4.34
CA ASP A 276 2.79 2.35 -5.41
C ASP A 276 1.38 2.92 -5.32
N TYR A 277 1.28 4.18 -5.73
CA TYR A 277 0.07 4.94 -5.62
C TYR A 277 -0.10 5.90 -6.79
N VAL A 278 -1.30 5.93 -7.36
CA VAL A 278 -1.75 6.98 -8.27
C VAL A 278 -3.09 7.48 -7.74
N PHE A 279 -3.17 8.77 -7.43
CA PHE A 279 -4.37 9.38 -6.85
C PHE A 279 -5.50 9.51 -7.85
N GLY A 280 -6.69 9.03 -7.46
CA GLY A 280 -7.89 9.04 -8.28
C GLY A 280 -9.19 9.24 -7.51
N TRP A 281 -9.17 9.93 -6.36
CA TRP A 281 -10.43 10.31 -5.72
C TRP A 281 -11.20 11.33 -6.58
N GLN A 282 -12.51 11.18 -6.61
CA GLN A 282 -13.39 12.05 -7.38
C GLN A 282 -13.53 13.43 -6.73
N GLY A 283 -13.17 14.48 -7.47
CA GLY A 283 -13.37 15.87 -7.03
C GLY A 283 -12.69 16.16 -5.69
N ASP A 284 -13.47 16.69 -4.75
CA ASP A 284 -13.04 17.03 -3.38
C ASP A 284 -13.30 15.91 -2.37
N ALA A 285 -13.72 14.70 -2.79
CA ALA A 285 -14.23 13.66 -1.90
C ALA A 285 -13.26 13.29 -0.75
N LEU A 286 -11.96 13.12 -1.06
CA LEU A 286 -10.97 12.80 -0.03
C LEU A 286 -10.79 13.95 0.97
N GLN A 287 -10.66 15.20 0.50
CA GLN A 287 -10.50 16.35 1.39
C GLN A 287 -11.77 16.54 2.24
N ARG A 288 -12.96 16.44 1.64
CA ARG A 288 -14.24 16.49 2.35
C ARG A 288 -14.33 15.43 3.45
N ALA A 289 -13.85 14.22 3.18
CA ALA A 289 -13.79 13.16 4.16
C ALA A 289 -12.80 13.47 5.30
N LEU A 290 -11.60 13.97 4.97
CA LEU A 290 -10.58 14.37 5.94
C LEU A 290 -11.01 15.55 6.82
N ASP A 291 -11.86 16.44 6.30
CA ASP A 291 -12.37 17.60 7.06
C ASP A 291 -13.61 17.29 7.91
N SER A 292 -14.11 16.04 7.89
CA SER A 292 -15.37 15.64 8.55
C SER A 292 -15.16 14.53 9.58
N PRO A 293 -15.98 14.46 10.66
CA PRO A 293 -16.00 13.31 11.56
C PRO A 293 -16.31 11.98 10.87
N CYS A 294 -15.33 11.10 10.80
CA CYS A 294 -15.32 9.92 9.94
C CYS A 294 -14.26 8.92 10.45
N TYR A 295 -14.65 7.98 11.30
CA TYR A 295 -13.71 7.00 11.89
C TYR A 295 -13.81 5.58 11.25
N GLN A 296 -14.99 5.21 10.76
CA GLN A 296 -15.28 3.94 10.08
C GLN A 296 -16.52 4.08 9.19
N ASN A 297 -17.54 4.77 9.71
CA ASN A 297 -18.70 5.19 8.94
C ASN A 297 -18.55 6.67 8.58
N CYS A 298 -18.52 6.96 7.30
CA CYS A 298 -18.22 8.28 6.76
C CYS A 298 -19.41 8.76 5.94
N PRO A 299 -20.38 9.46 6.56
CA PRO A 299 -21.64 9.83 5.88
C PRO A 299 -21.43 10.80 4.71
N THR A 300 -20.27 11.42 4.63
CA THR A 300 -19.87 12.34 3.56
C THR A 300 -19.33 11.64 2.30
N LEU A 301 -19.17 10.31 2.35
CA LEU A 301 -18.69 9.47 1.27
C LEU A 301 -19.73 8.42 0.85
N LYS A 302 -19.81 8.17 -0.44
CA LYS A 302 -20.58 7.07 -1.00
C LYS A 302 -19.82 5.76 -0.85
N THR A 303 -20.54 4.71 -0.46
CA THR A 303 -19.98 3.37 -0.27
C THR A 303 -20.69 2.33 -1.11
N GLN A 304 -19.99 1.24 -1.41
CA GLN A 304 -20.51 0.05 -2.06
C GLN A 304 -20.23 -1.20 -1.20
N ASN A 305 -20.98 -2.27 -1.44
CA ASN A 305 -20.83 -3.52 -0.71
C ASN A 305 -19.72 -4.42 -1.30
N ALA A 306 -19.38 -5.50 -0.59
CA ALA A 306 -18.36 -6.45 -1.01
C ALA A 306 -18.63 -7.10 -2.38
N ALA A 307 -19.89 -7.41 -2.69
CA ALA A 307 -20.23 -8.00 -3.99
C ALA A 307 -19.95 -7.04 -5.16
N ALA A 308 -20.21 -5.75 -4.98
CA ALA A 308 -19.92 -4.73 -5.99
C ALA A 308 -18.40 -4.53 -6.16
N MET A 309 -17.64 -4.45 -5.05
CA MET A 309 -16.17 -4.39 -5.09
C MET A 309 -15.57 -5.60 -5.82
N ASN A 310 -15.99 -6.82 -5.46
CA ASN A 310 -15.50 -8.06 -6.04
C ASN A 310 -15.84 -8.23 -7.53
N LYS A 311 -16.91 -7.56 -7.99
CA LYS A 311 -17.29 -7.56 -9.41
C LYS A 311 -16.37 -6.67 -10.24
N CYS A 312 -15.78 -5.64 -9.63
CA CYS A 312 -14.86 -4.75 -10.33
C CYS A 312 -13.50 -5.41 -10.51
N THR A 313 -13.26 -5.95 -11.70
CA THR A 313 -12.03 -6.63 -12.08
C THR A 313 -11.62 -6.20 -13.48
N VAL A 314 -10.34 -6.34 -13.80
CA VAL A 314 -9.83 -6.21 -15.18
C VAL A 314 -9.13 -7.50 -15.60
N PRO A 315 -9.18 -7.87 -16.89
CA PRO A 315 -8.46 -9.04 -17.36
C PRO A 315 -6.95 -8.82 -17.27
N ARG A 316 -6.21 -9.88 -16.93
CA ARG A 316 -4.74 -9.88 -17.03
C ARG A 316 -4.29 -9.59 -18.46
N VAL A 317 -3.34 -8.69 -18.60
CA VAL A 317 -2.61 -8.38 -19.84
C VAL A 317 -1.53 -9.44 -20.05
N VAL A 318 -0.70 -9.73 -19.04
CA VAL A 318 0.38 -10.71 -19.16
C VAL A 318 -0.17 -12.12 -18.94
N LYS A 319 0.08 -13.00 -19.91
CA LYS A 319 -0.33 -14.42 -19.87
C LYS A 319 0.82 -15.28 -19.40
N GLU A 320 0.90 -15.50 -18.10
CA GLU A 320 1.84 -16.45 -17.48
C GLU A 320 1.17 -17.18 -16.32
N ASP A 321 1.68 -18.37 -15.99
CA ASP A 321 1.21 -19.10 -14.81
C ASP A 321 1.75 -18.44 -13.54
N ILE A 322 0.83 -17.91 -12.74
CA ILE A 322 1.12 -17.29 -11.43
C ILE A 322 0.42 -18.03 -10.30
N ASP A 323 -0.39 -19.04 -10.61
CA ASP A 323 -1.26 -19.71 -9.67
C ASP A 323 -0.85 -21.16 -9.45
N GLY A 324 -0.15 -21.78 -10.40
CA GLY A 324 0.45 -23.10 -10.28
C GLY A 324 1.64 -23.14 -9.32
N TRP A 325 2.27 -24.31 -9.27
CA TRP A 325 3.61 -24.44 -8.68
C TRP A 325 4.64 -24.17 -9.78
N VAL A 326 5.37 -23.07 -9.65
CA VAL A 326 6.31 -22.59 -10.67
C VAL A 326 7.75 -22.88 -10.27
N LYS A 327 8.64 -23.07 -11.25
CA LYS A 327 10.08 -23.34 -10.98
C LYS A 327 10.91 -22.07 -10.82
N GLU A 328 10.36 -20.95 -11.24
CA GLU A 328 10.94 -19.61 -11.15
C GLU A 328 9.81 -18.63 -10.84
N LEU A 329 10.16 -17.54 -10.17
CA LEU A 329 9.22 -16.47 -9.92
C LEU A 329 8.95 -15.71 -11.24
N PRO A 330 7.80 -15.04 -11.36
CA PRO A 330 7.47 -14.27 -12.57
C PRO A 330 8.60 -13.28 -12.91
N GLY A 331 9.04 -13.26 -14.18
CA GLY A 331 10.21 -12.48 -14.60
C GLY A 331 11.53 -13.25 -14.56
N GLY A 332 11.53 -14.54 -14.25
CA GLY A 332 12.74 -15.38 -14.18
C GLY A 332 13.51 -15.20 -12.86
N HIS A 333 12.90 -14.55 -11.87
CA HIS A 333 13.53 -14.34 -10.56
C HIS A 333 13.67 -15.65 -9.79
N GLN A 334 14.69 -15.70 -8.95
CA GLN A 334 14.95 -16.78 -8.01
C GLN A 334 15.13 -16.19 -6.61
N ALA A 335 14.78 -16.96 -5.59
CA ALA A 335 14.92 -16.49 -4.21
C ALA A 335 16.38 -16.22 -3.85
N GLN A 336 16.65 -15.00 -3.40
CA GLN A 336 17.92 -14.54 -2.88
C GLN A 336 17.79 -14.25 -1.39
N TYR A 337 18.59 -14.96 -0.59
CA TYR A 337 18.59 -14.85 0.87
C TYR A 337 19.85 -14.17 1.40
N ILE A 338 20.58 -13.43 0.55
CA ILE A 338 21.86 -12.83 0.92
C ILE A 338 21.63 -11.81 2.04
N LYS A 339 21.77 -12.27 3.28
CA LYS A 339 22.33 -11.48 4.37
C LYS A 339 23.81 -11.35 4.00
N LYS A 340 24.28 -10.18 3.55
CA LYS A 340 25.73 -9.94 3.47
C LYS A 340 26.28 -10.13 4.88
N ARG A 341 26.78 -11.33 5.18
CA ARG A 341 27.45 -11.65 6.42
C ARG A 341 28.87 -11.14 6.24
N TRP A 342 29.07 -9.87 6.61
CA TRP A 342 30.33 -9.13 6.60
C TRP A 342 30.85 -8.80 5.19
N ALA A 343 30.97 -7.50 4.89
CA ALA A 343 32.02 -7.03 4.00
C ALA A 343 33.28 -6.84 4.87
N ASP A 344 34.42 -7.26 4.33
CA ASP A 344 35.71 -7.45 5.00
C ASP A 344 36.20 -6.28 5.87
#